data_AF-A0A4C1V282-F1
#
_entry.id   AF-A0A4C1V282-F1
#
_cell.length_a   1.000
_cell.length_b   1.000
_cell.length_c   1.000
_cell.angle_alpha   90.00
_cell.angle_beta   90.00
_cell.angle_gamma   90.00
#
_symmetry.space_group_name_H-M   'P 1'
#
loop_
_entity.id
_entity.type
_entity.pdbx_description
1 polymer ?
#
loop_
_entity_poly.entity_id
_entity_poly.type
_entity_poly.pdbx_seq_one_letter_code
_entity_poly.pdbx_strand_id
1 'polypeptide(L)'
;MLTILVLLQFFGEVKLLNNGLALTPPMGWMSWGYYMCIVDCDKHRDNCLNEKLILSVVDEFYTKGYQEAGYEYIIIDDCWSEKERSNLGTLVPDHKRFPRGMKYIADYIHSKGLKFGLYTSAGQKTCMGYPGSRNHLELDAKTFASWDVDYVKFDGCFVDEAYLNRGSNSGSSAQKAYVIASAPRQL
;
A
#
# COMPACT_ATOMS: atom_id res chain seq x y z
N MET A 1 9.17 52.44 36.06
CA MET A 1 8.82 51.96 34.71
C MET A 1 8.81 50.44 34.75
N LEU A 2 7.65 49.82 34.56
CA LEU A 2 7.50 48.36 34.56
C LEU A 2 7.52 47.88 33.10
N THR A 3 8.59 47.20 32.69
CA THR A 3 8.74 46.71 31.32
C THR A 3 8.04 45.36 31.20
N ILE A 4 6.88 45.32 30.55
CA ILE A 4 6.17 44.08 30.23
C ILE A 4 6.84 43.46 29.00
N LEU A 5 7.53 42.34 29.16
CA LEU A 5 7.98 41.51 28.04
C LEU A 5 6.79 40.69 27.52
N VAL A 6 6.33 41.01 26.30
CA VAL A 6 5.34 40.20 25.59
C VAL A 6 6.07 39.10 24.83
N LEU A 7 5.93 37.86 25.29
CA LEU A 7 6.36 36.66 24.57
C LEU A 7 5.39 36.40 23.42
N LEU A 8 5.78 36.78 22.20
CA LEU A 8 5.12 36.36 20.96
C LEU A 8 5.40 34.87 20.74
N GLN A 9 4.44 34.02 21.12
CA GLN A 9 4.46 32.61 20.71
C GLN A 9 4.08 32.53 19.24
N PHE A 10 5.03 32.13 18.39
CA PHE A 10 4.75 31.71 17.03
C PHE A 10 4.02 30.37 17.07
N PHE A 11 2.71 30.38 16.80
CA PHE A 11 1.98 29.16 16.49
C PHE A 11 2.43 28.67 15.12
N GLY A 12 3.29 27.66 15.08
CA GLY A 12 3.62 26.96 13.84
C GLY A 12 2.43 26.11 13.39
N GLU A 13 1.85 26.41 12.22
CA GLU A 13 0.86 25.54 11.60
C GLU A 13 1.55 24.26 11.09
N VAL A 14 1.23 23.13 11.72
CA VAL A 14 1.61 21.81 11.20
C VAL A 14 0.57 21.40 10.16
N LYS A 15 0.94 21.43 8.87
CA LYS A 15 0.10 20.86 7.82
C LYS A 15 0.20 19.34 7.85
N LEU A 16 -0.84 18.70 8.37
CA LEU A 16 -1.02 17.26 8.29
C LEU A 16 -1.64 16.88 6.95
N LEU A 17 -1.33 15.69 6.44
CA LEU A 17 -2.06 15.12 5.30
C LEU A 17 -3.51 14.89 5.73
N ASN A 18 -4.44 15.62 5.11
CA ASN A 18 -5.88 15.45 5.28
C ASN A 18 -6.49 15.11 3.92
N ASN A 19 -6.47 13.82 3.58
CA ASN A 19 -7.02 13.28 2.33
C ASN A 19 -8.47 12.80 2.47
N GLY A 20 -9.13 13.07 3.60
CA GLY A 20 -10.53 12.68 3.85
C GLY A 20 -10.75 11.19 4.09
N LEU A 21 -9.69 10.40 4.32
CA LEU A 21 -9.75 8.94 4.45
C LEU A 21 -9.27 8.49 5.83
N ALA A 22 -9.53 7.23 6.17
CA ALA A 22 -9.20 6.64 7.47
C ALA A 22 -9.71 7.45 8.68
N LEU A 23 -10.89 8.07 8.56
CA LEU A 23 -11.58 8.76 9.66
C LEU A 23 -11.98 7.77 10.78
N THR A 24 -12.13 6.50 10.43
CA THR A 24 -12.18 5.35 11.34
C THR A 24 -11.03 4.39 11.00
N PRO A 25 -10.63 3.52 11.94
CA PRO A 25 -9.63 2.48 11.65
C PRO A 25 -10.04 1.66 10.40
N PRO A 26 -9.14 1.49 9.41
CA PRO A 26 -9.42 0.65 8.25
C PRO A 26 -9.67 -0.80 8.67
N MET A 27 -10.72 -1.42 8.12
CA MET A 27 -11.09 -2.81 8.40
C MET A 27 -11.01 -3.64 7.12
N GLY A 28 -10.34 -4.79 7.17
CA GLY A 28 -10.16 -5.62 5.99
C GLY A 28 -9.31 -6.87 6.27
N TRP A 29 -8.78 -7.43 5.19
CA TRP A 29 -7.89 -8.59 5.20
C TRP A 29 -6.58 -8.25 4.49
N MET A 30 -5.49 -8.89 4.92
CA MET A 30 -4.15 -8.71 4.34
C MET A 30 -3.46 -10.06 4.20
N SER A 31 -2.86 -10.32 3.03
CA SER A 31 -2.30 -11.63 2.70
C SER A 31 -1.19 -12.11 3.65
N TRP A 32 -0.40 -11.20 4.20
CA TRP A 32 0.74 -11.53 5.05
C TRP A 32 0.39 -12.35 6.30
N GLY A 33 -0.80 -12.11 6.89
CA GLY A 33 -1.17 -12.69 8.19
C GLY A 33 -1.23 -14.22 8.21
N TYR A 34 -1.41 -14.86 7.05
CA TYR A 34 -1.47 -16.32 6.93
C TYR A 34 -0.65 -16.85 5.75
N TYR A 35 -0.66 -16.17 4.61
CA TYR A 35 -0.07 -16.66 3.37
C TYR A 35 1.41 -16.24 3.18
N MET A 36 1.86 -15.23 3.93
CA MET A 36 3.26 -14.76 3.93
C MET A 36 3.80 -14.57 2.49
N CYS A 37 4.99 -15.12 2.21
CA CYS A 37 5.66 -15.07 0.91
C CYS A 37 5.69 -16.45 0.20
N ILE A 38 4.58 -17.21 0.27
CA ILE A 38 4.50 -18.51 -0.40
C ILE A 38 4.29 -18.28 -1.91
N VAL A 39 5.36 -18.38 -2.71
CA VAL A 39 5.33 -18.09 -4.16
C VAL A 39 5.46 -19.31 -5.07
N ASP A 40 5.85 -20.47 -4.53
CA ASP A 40 5.94 -21.72 -5.29
C ASP A 40 4.54 -22.37 -5.42
N CYS A 41 3.78 -21.91 -6.41
CA CYS A 41 2.42 -22.40 -6.66
C CYS A 41 2.34 -23.84 -7.17
N ASP A 42 3.45 -24.44 -7.60
CA ASP A 42 3.45 -25.83 -8.04
C ASP A 42 3.45 -26.76 -6.81
N LYS A 43 4.18 -26.36 -5.75
CA LYS A 43 4.21 -27.06 -4.45
C LYS A 43 3.07 -26.68 -3.51
N HIS A 44 2.61 -25.43 -3.57
CA HIS A 44 1.64 -24.85 -2.63
C HIS A 44 0.36 -24.41 -3.35
N ARG A 45 -0.34 -25.36 -3.98
CA ARG A 45 -1.46 -25.07 -4.89
C ARG A 45 -2.63 -24.31 -4.26
N ASP A 46 -2.87 -24.53 -2.97
CA ASP A 46 -4.04 -23.99 -2.28
C ASP A 46 -3.73 -22.74 -1.44
N ASN A 47 -2.45 -22.41 -1.24
CA ASN A 47 -2.04 -21.30 -0.37
C ASN A 47 -0.85 -20.48 -0.89
N CYS A 48 -0.45 -20.65 -2.15
CA CYS A 48 0.48 -19.71 -2.76
C CYS A 48 -0.21 -18.37 -3.05
N LEU A 49 0.56 -17.29 -2.96
CA LEU A 49 0.12 -15.93 -3.26
C LEU A 49 -0.01 -15.74 -4.77
N ASN A 50 -1.22 -15.98 -5.28
CA ASN A 50 -1.57 -15.81 -6.69
C ASN A 50 -2.95 -15.19 -6.87
N GLU A 51 -3.29 -14.85 -8.11
CA GLU A 51 -4.58 -14.27 -8.49
C GLU A 51 -5.76 -15.12 -8.04
N LYS A 52 -5.71 -16.45 -8.22
CA LYS A 52 -6.79 -17.36 -7.80
C LYS A 52 -7.09 -17.23 -6.31
N LEU A 53 -6.04 -17.19 -5.47
CA LEU A 53 -6.19 -16.99 -4.03
C LEU A 53 -6.89 -15.66 -3.74
N ILE A 54 -6.43 -14.56 -4.33
CA ILE A 54 -7.00 -13.23 -4.06
C ILE A 54 -8.48 -13.17 -4.47
N LEU A 55 -8.83 -13.67 -5.67
CA LEU A 55 -10.23 -13.70 -6.11
C LEU A 55 -11.10 -14.55 -5.17
N SER A 56 -10.58 -15.67 -4.66
CA SER A 56 -11.32 -16.49 -3.68
C SER A 56 -11.58 -15.76 -2.37
N VAL A 57 -10.64 -14.96 -1.87
CA VAL A 57 -10.83 -14.14 -0.66
C VAL A 57 -11.88 -13.05 -0.91
N VAL A 58 -11.87 -12.45 -2.09
CA VAL A 58 -12.90 -11.47 -2.51
C VAL A 58 -14.29 -12.11 -2.50
N ASP A 59 -14.43 -13.32 -3.05
CA ASP A 59 -15.71 -14.03 -3.07
C ASP A 59 -16.19 -14.40 -1.65
N GLU A 60 -15.29 -14.81 -0.75
CA GLU A 60 -15.62 -15.05 0.65
C GLU A 60 -16.10 -13.75 1.34
N PHE A 61 -15.42 -12.63 1.11
CA PHE A 61 -15.85 -11.33 1.64
C PHE A 61 -17.25 -10.95 1.17
N TYR A 62 -17.52 -11.15 -0.11
CA TYR A 62 -18.80 -10.83 -0.74
C TYR A 62 -19.94 -11.75 -0.31
N THR A 63 -19.68 -13.02 0.01
CA THR A 63 -20.72 -14.01 0.26
C THR A 63 -20.96 -14.36 1.73
N LYS A 64 -20.03 -14.01 2.64
CA LYS A 64 -20.07 -14.46 4.04
C LYS A 64 -20.39 -13.39 5.08
N GLY A 65 -20.76 -12.18 4.68
CA GLY A 65 -21.17 -11.15 5.64
C GLY A 65 -20.04 -10.22 6.12
N TYR A 66 -18.84 -10.29 5.53
CA TYR A 66 -17.68 -9.51 6.01
C TYR A 66 -17.87 -8.01 5.74
N GLN A 67 -18.45 -7.65 4.59
CA GLN A 67 -18.72 -6.26 4.22
C GLN A 67 -19.78 -5.64 5.14
N GLU A 68 -20.82 -6.39 5.49
CA GLU A 68 -21.88 -5.99 6.42
C GLU A 68 -21.31 -5.77 7.84
N ALA A 69 -20.26 -6.49 8.20
CA ALA A 69 -19.50 -6.28 9.43
C ALA A 69 -18.47 -5.13 9.34
N GLY A 70 -18.36 -4.45 8.19
CA GLY A 70 -17.50 -3.29 7.97
C GLY A 70 -16.12 -3.58 7.39
N TYR A 71 -15.79 -4.84 7.06
CA TYR A 71 -14.51 -5.18 6.45
C TYR A 71 -14.56 -4.90 4.94
N GLU A 72 -13.84 -3.86 4.50
CA GLU A 72 -13.91 -3.34 3.13
C GLU A 72 -12.60 -3.46 2.33
N TYR A 73 -11.44 -3.66 2.97
CA TYR A 73 -10.15 -3.74 2.25
C TYR A 73 -9.67 -5.18 2.01
N ILE A 74 -9.18 -5.45 0.80
CA ILE A 74 -8.39 -6.63 0.46
C ILE A 74 -6.97 -6.18 0.09
N ILE A 75 -6.00 -6.48 0.94
CA ILE A 75 -4.62 -5.99 0.81
C ILE A 75 -3.68 -7.13 0.40
N ILE A 76 -3.03 -6.99 -0.75
CA ILE A 76 -1.94 -7.87 -1.17
C ILE A 76 -0.63 -7.31 -0.60
N ASP A 77 0.02 -8.08 0.28
CA ASP A 77 1.29 -7.74 0.91
C ASP A 77 2.50 -8.07 0.01
N ASP A 78 3.71 -8.13 0.60
CA ASP A 78 4.97 -8.43 -0.10
C ASP A 78 4.88 -9.68 -1.01
N CYS A 79 5.83 -9.79 -1.93
CA CYS A 79 5.99 -10.91 -2.85
C CYS A 79 4.97 -11.00 -3.99
N TRP A 80 4.24 -9.93 -4.31
CA TRP A 80 3.30 -9.89 -5.44
C TRP A 80 3.98 -9.64 -6.80
N SER A 81 5.13 -8.97 -6.80
CA SER A 81 5.81 -8.51 -8.01
C SER A 81 6.81 -9.50 -8.58
N GLU A 82 7.27 -9.21 -9.80
CA GLU A 82 8.51 -9.74 -10.35
C GLU A 82 9.72 -9.35 -9.50
N LYS A 83 10.79 -10.13 -9.62
CA LYS A 83 12.06 -9.82 -8.95
C LYS A 83 12.78 -8.60 -9.54
N GLU A 84 12.43 -8.22 -10.75
CA GLU A 84 12.99 -7.07 -11.45
C GLU A 84 11.89 -6.13 -11.95
N ARG A 85 12.22 -4.84 -12.04
CA ARG A 85 11.35 -3.83 -12.67
C ARG A 85 11.35 -4.03 -14.19
N SER A 86 10.35 -3.45 -14.86
CA SER A 86 10.36 -3.38 -16.32
C SER A 86 11.53 -2.53 -16.83
N ASN A 87 11.78 -2.57 -18.14
CA ASN A 87 12.75 -1.69 -18.80
C ASN A 87 12.41 -0.19 -18.65
N LEU A 88 11.17 0.14 -18.28
CA LEU A 88 10.72 1.51 -18.01
C LEU A 88 10.85 1.88 -16.52
N GLY A 89 11.40 1.00 -15.70
CA GLY A 89 11.54 1.19 -14.25
C GLY A 89 10.24 0.96 -13.46
N THR A 90 9.16 0.51 -14.09
CA THR A 90 7.88 0.27 -13.41
C THR A 90 7.90 -1.05 -12.65
N LEU A 91 7.20 -1.11 -11.51
CA LEU A 91 6.88 -2.39 -10.86
C LEU A 91 5.99 -3.23 -11.79
N VAL A 92 6.19 -4.55 -11.78
CA VAL A 92 5.45 -5.50 -12.62
C VAL A 92 4.95 -6.62 -11.71
N PRO A 93 3.66 -6.99 -11.76
CA PRO A 93 3.18 -8.17 -11.05
C PRO A 93 3.79 -9.44 -11.66
N ASP A 94 4.00 -10.46 -10.84
CA ASP A 94 4.51 -11.75 -11.31
C ASP A 94 3.59 -12.34 -12.38
N HIS A 95 4.13 -12.55 -13.59
CA HIS A 95 3.33 -12.95 -14.76
C HIS A 95 2.74 -14.35 -14.64
N LYS A 96 3.36 -15.25 -13.86
CA LYS A 96 2.86 -16.61 -13.65
C LYS A 96 1.73 -16.62 -12.62
N ARG A 97 1.88 -15.83 -11.55
CA ARG A 97 0.93 -15.81 -10.42
C ARG A 97 -0.22 -14.83 -10.62
N PHE A 98 0.01 -13.75 -11.36
CA PHE A 98 -0.97 -12.69 -11.64
C PHE A 98 -1.03 -12.39 -13.16
N PRO A 99 -1.44 -13.37 -13.97
CA PRO A 99 -1.37 -13.27 -15.44
C PRO A 99 -2.24 -12.16 -16.03
N ARG A 100 -3.30 -11.70 -15.33
CA ARG A 100 -4.15 -10.58 -15.77
C ARG A 100 -3.74 -9.24 -15.17
N GLY A 101 -2.73 -9.21 -14.31
CA GLY A 101 -2.16 -8.01 -13.72
C GLY A 101 -3.02 -7.38 -12.62
N MET A 102 -2.46 -6.35 -11.97
CA MET A 102 -3.08 -5.72 -10.79
C MET A 102 -4.34 -4.92 -11.11
N LYS A 103 -4.45 -4.33 -12.30
CA LYS A 103 -5.68 -3.63 -12.73
C LYS A 103 -6.89 -4.58 -12.76
N TYR A 104 -6.70 -5.80 -13.27
CA TYR A 104 -7.76 -6.82 -13.27
C TYR A 104 -8.18 -7.22 -11.84
N ILE A 105 -7.20 -7.37 -10.93
CA ILE A 105 -7.47 -7.64 -9.51
C ILE A 105 -8.30 -6.50 -8.89
N ALA A 106 -7.89 -5.25 -9.13
CA ALA A 106 -8.59 -4.07 -8.66
C ALA A 106 -10.03 -4.03 -9.16
N ASP A 107 -10.24 -4.19 -10.47
CA ASP A 107 -11.56 -4.23 -11.10
C ASP A 107 -12.45 -5.32 -10.49
N TYR A 108 -11.90 -6.49 -10.21
CA TYR A 108 -12.66 -7.56 -9.57
C TYR A 108 -13.06 -7.21 -8.14
N ILE A 109 -12.13 -6.69 -7.33
CA ILE A 109 -12.37 -6.23 -5.96
C ILE A 109 -13.47 -5.15 -5.95
N HIS A 110 -13.35 -4.14 -6.82
CA HIS A 110 -14.32 -3.04 -6.92
C HIS A 110 -15.69 -3.51 -7.40
N SER A 111 -15.75 -4.51 -8.30
CA SER A 111 -17.02 -5.09 -8.74
C SER A 111 -17.85 -5.71 -7.61
N LYS A 112 -17.23 -6.00 -6.46
CA LYS A 112 -17.87 -6.51 -5.25
C LYS A 112 -18.07 -5.43 -4.18
N GLY A 113 -17.81 -4.15 -4.49
CA GLY A 113 -17.91 -3.06 -3.52
C GLY A 113 -16.85 -3.09 -2.43
N LEU A 114 -15.74 -3.79 -2.66
CA LEU A 114 -14.56 -3.81 -1.79
C LEU A 114 -13.50 -2.82 -2.30
N LYS A 115 -12.45 -2.60 -1.51
CA LYS A 115 -11.33 -1.71 -1.78
C LYS A 115 -10.02 -2.48 -1.89
N PHE A 116 -9.20 -2.14 -2.87
CA PHE A 116 -7.95 -2.84 -3.16
C PHE A 116 -6.77 -2.17 -2.47
N GLY A 117 -6.00 -2.94 -1.70
CA GLY A 117 -4.72 -2.51 -1.15
C GLY A 117 -3.53 -3.25 -1.74
N LEU A 118 -2.41 -2.55 -1.86
CA LEU A 118 -1.15 -3.09 -2.37
C LEU A 118 0.03 -2.69 -1.46
N TYR A 119 1.14 -3.39 -1.62
CA TYR A 119 2.33 -3.22 -0.80
C TYR A 119 3.54 -2.71 -1.59
N THR A 120 4.32 -1.84 -0.96
CA THR A 120 5.71 -1.56 -1.36
C THR A 120 6.57 -1.18 -0.15
N SER A 121 7.86 -0.93 -0.36
CA SER A 121 8.84 -0.56 0.66
C SER A 121 9.52 0.77 0.32
N ALA A 122 9.83 1.58 1.34
CA ALA A 122 10.58 2.81 1.21
C ALA A 122 12.06 2.59 0.85
N GLY A 123 12.57 1.38 1.07
CA GLY A 123 13.93 0.97 0.75
C GLY A 123 14.13 0.66 -0.73
N GLN A 124 15.36 0.25 -1.07
CA GLN A 124 15.66 -0.27 -2.41
C GLN A 124 15.01 -1.63 -2.67
N LYS A 125 14.71 -2.36 -1.59
CA LYS A 125 14.08 -3.68 -1.63
C LYS A 125 12.94 -3.75 -0.61
N THR A 126 11.99 -4.63 -0.87
CA THR A 126 11.03 -5.11 0.12
C THR A 126 11.71 -6.00 1.16
N CYS A 127 11.05 -6.31 2.27
CA CYS A 127 11.60 -7.19 3.29
C CYS A 127 11.99 -8.56 2.73
N MET A 128 11.24 -9.08 1.74
CA MET A 128 11.52 -10.35 1.05
C MET A 128 12.41 -10.20 -0.20
N GLY A 129 13.04 -9.04 -0.37
CA GLY A 129 14.04 -8.81 -1.41
C GLY A 129 13.47 -8.59 -2.82
N TYR A 130 12.20 -8.22 -2.96
CA TYR A 130 11.61 -7.73 -4.22
C TYR A 130 11.96 -6.24 -4.42
N PRO A 131 11.77 -5.66 -5.61
CA PRO A 131 12.04 -4.24 -5.83
C PRO A 131 11.24 -3.32 -4.89
N GLY A 132 11.93 -2.45 -4.14
CA GLY A 132 11.32 -1.39 -3.33
C GLY A 132 11.23 -0.07 -4.11
N SER A 133 10.58 0.94 -3.53
CA SER A 133 10.24 2.21 -4.18
C SER A 133 11.28 3.32 -4.05
N ARG A 134 12.44 3.08 -3.41
CA ARG A 134 13.50 4.09 -3.36
C ARG A 134 13.91 4.51 -4.77
N ASN A 135 14.02 5.83 -4.98
CA ASN A 135 14.28 6.48 -6.27
C ASN A 135 13.18 6.30 -7.34
N HIS A 136 12.04 5.69 -7.00
CA HIS A 136 10.92 5.45 -7.92
C HIS A 136 9.56 5.89 -7.34
N LEU A 137 9.53 6.61 -6.21
CA LEU A 137 8.30 6.94 -5.46
C LEU A 137 7.20 7.54 -6.32
N GLU A 138 7.52 8.55 -7.14
CA GLU A 138 6.52 9.20 -8.00
C GLU A 138 6.00 8.26 -9.10
N LEU A 139 6.91 7.49 -9.71
CA LEU A 139 6.55 6.50 -10.74
C LEU A 139 5.66 5.41 -10.16
N ASP A 140 6.02 4.88 -8.98
CA ASP A 140 5.26 3.83 -8.31
C ASP A 140 3.89 4.34 -7.85
N ALA A 141 3.82 5.56 -7.30
CA ALA A 141 2.55 6.19 -6.94
C ALA A 141 1.62 6.35 -8.16
N LYS A 142 2.14 6.80 -9.30
CA LYS A 142 1.39 6.88 -10.57
C LYS A 142 0.97 5.51 -11.07
N THR A 143 1.84 4.50 -10.93
CA THR A 143 1.56 3.13 -11.32
C THR A 143 0.41 2.55 -10.49
N PHE A 144 0.45 2.67 -9.17
CA PHE A 144 -0.61 2.20 -8.29
C PHE A 144 -1.95 2.91 -8.56
N ALA A 145 -1.91 4.22 -8.75
CA ALA A 145 -3.10 4.99 -9.14
C ALA A 145 -3.67 4.52 -10.49
N SER A 146 -2.81 4.22 -11.48
CA SER A 146 -3.25 3.70 -12.78
C SER A 146 -3.88 2.29 -12.72
N TRP A 147 -3.62 1.55 -11.64
CA TRP A 147 -4.24 0.26 -11.36
C TRP A 147 -5.44 0.37 -10.43
N ASP A 148 -5.89 1.57 -10.09
CA ASP A 148 -7.01 1.84 -9.16
C ASP A 148 -6.79 1.26 -7.74
N VAL A 149 -5.55 1.27 -7.26
CA VAL A 149 -5.24 0.88 -5.87
C VAL A 149 -5.80 1.91 -4.89
N ASP A 150 -6.61 1.46 -3.93
CA ASP A 150 -7.25 2.28 -2.91
C ASP A 150 -6.44 2.45 -1.64
N TYR A 151 -5.44 1.59 -1.38
CA TYR A 151 -4.63 1.58 -0.17
C TYR A 151 -3.19 1.14 -0.50
N VAL A 152 -2.18 1.85 0.01
CA VAL A 152 -0.78 1.38 -0.06
C VAL A 152 -0.25 1.13 1.34
N LYS A 153 0.21 -0.10 1.62
CA LYS A 153 1.10 -0.40 2.75
C LYS A 153 2.52 -0.06 2.35
N PHE A 154 3.17 0.81 3.12
CA PHE A 154 4.52 1.28 2.82
C PHE A 154 5.52 0.90 3.92
N ASP A 155 6.35 -0.09 3.63
CA ASP A 155 7.28 -0.71 4.58
C ASP A 155 8.62 0.03 4.73
N GLY A 156 9.38 -0.32 5.76
CA GLY A 156 10.66 0.33 6.13
C GLY A 156 11.91 -0.54 5.97
N CYS A 157 11.81 -1.74 5.39
CA CYS A 157 12.97 -2.60 5.17
C CYS A 157 13.97 -2.01 4.17
N PHE A 158 15.26 -2.29 4.35
CA PHE A 158 16.35 -1.81 3.48
C PHE A 158 16.39 -0.27 3.33
N VAL A 159 16.02 0.43 4.41
CA VAL A 159 16.14 1.88 4.54
C VAL A 159 17.31 2.19 5.48
N ASP A 160 18.20 3.10 5.06
CA ASP A 160 19.26 3.61 5.93
C ASP A 160 18.74 4.72 6.86
N GLU A 161 19.35 4.85 8.04
CA GLU A 161 18.92 5.81 9.07
C GLU A 161 18.96 7.26 8.55
N ALA A 162 19.96 7.60 7.73
CA ALA A 162 20.07 8.93 7.14
C ALA A 162 18.88 9.25 6.21
N TYR A 163 18.37 8.27 5.47
CA TYR A 163 17.21 8.41 4.60
C TYR A 163 15.92 8.58 5.41
N LEU A 164 15.77 7.87 6.53
CA LEU A 164 14.66 8.13 7.46
C LEU A 164 14.75 9.56 7.96
N ASN A 165 15.88 9.96 8.52
CA ASN A 165 16.06 11.27 9.18
C ASN A 165 15.99 12.48 8.23
N ARG A 166 16.16 12.30 6.91
CA ARG A 166 15.96 13.39 5.93
C ARG A 166 14.52 13.91 5.89
N GLY A 167 13.51 13.07 6.17
CA GLY A 167 12.12 13.51 6.25
C GLY A 167 11.85 14.46 7.42
N SER A 168 12.64 14.38 8.50
CA SER A 168 12.43 15.17 9.72
C SER A 168 12.97 16.61 9.61
N ASN A 169 13.98 16.84 8.77
CA ASN A 169 14.68 18.14 8.68
C ASN A 169 14.41 18.93 7.39
N SER A 170 13.70 18.38 6.40
CA SER A 170 13.58 19.00 5.06
C SER A 170 12.16 19.37 4.62
N GLY A 171 11.13 19.15 5.45
CA GLY A 171 9.74 19.36 5.03
C GLY A 171 9.33 18.47 3.84
N SER A 172 10.14 17.47 3.47
CA SER A 172 9.84 16.53 2.40
C SER A 172 9.04 15.35 2.94
N SER A 173 7.98 15.03 2.22
CA SER A 173 6.84 14.18 2.57
C SER A 173 7.15 12.69 2.80
N ALA A 174 8.41 12.32 3.02
CA ALA A 174 8.87 10.93 3.04
C ALA A 174 8.63 10.19 4.37
N GLN A 175 8.26 10.89 5.44
CA GLN A 175 8.00 10.28 6.74
C GLN A 175 6.52 10.39 7.12
N LYS A 176 5.80 9.34 6.79
CA LYS A 176 4.96 8.53 7.68
C LYS A 176 4.83 7.20 6.95
N ALA A 177 4.68 6.10 7.68
CA ALA A 177 4.10 4.90 7.09
C ALA A 177 2.70 5.30 6.61
N TYR A 178 2.62 5.82 5.39
CA TYR A 178 1.39 6.33 4.84
C TYR A 178 0.66 5.11 4.30
N VAL A 179 -0.42 4.78 4.99
CA VAL A 179 -1.65 4.36 4.32
C VAL A 179 -1.96 5.44 3.28
N ILE A 180 -1.45 5.30 2.06
CA ILE A 180 -1.95 6.11 0.95
C ILE A 180 -3.28 5.45 0.60
N ALA A 181 -4.32 5.84 1.34
CA ALA A 181 -5.65 5.64 0.86
C ALA A 181 -5.81 6.62 -0.32
N SER A 182 -6.01 6.13 -1.55
CA SER A 182 -6.24 7.02 -2.68
C SER A 182 -7.57 7.74 -2.50
N ALA A 183 -7.66 9.00 -2.95
CA ALA A 183 -8.82 9.88 -2.80
C ALA A 183 -10.18 9.16 -2.99
N PRO A 184 -11.24 9.57 -2.25
CA PRO A 184 -12.55 8.95 -2.36
C PRO A 184 -13.05 8.94 -3.80
N ARG A 185 -13.40 7.74 -4.29
CA ARG A 185 -14.10 7.56 -5.56
C ARG A 185 -15.51 8.15 -5.40
N GLN A 186 -15.89 9.13 -6.21
CA GLN A 186 -17.29 9.46 -6.39
C GLN A 186 -17.92 8.28 -7.13
N LEU A 187 -18.75 7.51 -6.41
CA LEU A 187 -19.64 6.50 -7.00
C LEU A 187 -20.71 7.19 -7.85
#